data_AF-A0A5D4K9C5-F1
#
_entry.id   AF-A0A5D4K9C5-F1
#
_cell.length_a   1.000
_cell.length_b   1.000
_cell.length_c   1.000
_cell.angle_alpha   90.00
_cell.angle_beta   90.00
_cell.angle_gamma   90.00
#
_symmetry.space_group_name_H-M   'P 1'
#
loop_
_entity.id
_entity.type
_entity.pdbx_description
1 polymer ?
#
loop_
_entity_poly.entity_id
_entity_poly.type
_entity_poly.pdbx_seq_one_letter_code
_entity_poly.pdbx_strand_id
1 'polypeptide(L)'
;MLLTLLRTNRILLSLIGMGLCIYLVLSMKVSDSLACPLGGSGCDAVNKSPFSKIAGIHVSQIGLLGYSYLVVLCLVTIIHIKAWLEKLILISVLTACLFTVYLLTISMFIIQELCFWCVISAVNIFAMALLQVAMMKRVQVH
;
A
#
# COMPACT_ATOMS: atom_id res chain seq x y z
N MET A 1 -15.56 -3.45 -21.80
CA MET A 1 -14.23 -4.11 -21.80
C MET A 1 -13.19 -3.36 -20.98
N LEU A 2 -12.93 -2.05 -21.25
CA LEU A 2 -11.92 -1.27 -20.53
C LEU A 2 -12.20 -1.13 -19.02
N LEU A 3 -13.45 -0.88 -18.61
CA LEU A 3 -13.85 -0.79 -17.19
C LEU A 3 -13.62 -2.11 -16.42
N THR A 4 -13.86 -3.24 -17.08
CA THR A 4 -13.64 -4.57 -16.50
C THR A 4 -12.15 -4.84 -16.27
N LEU A 5 -11.30 -4.46 -17.24
CA LEU A 5 -9.84 -4.55 -17.09
C LEU A 5 -9.32 -3.68 -15.94
N LEU A 6 -9.83 -2.45 -15.79
CA LEU A 6 -9.46 -1.55 -14.68
C LEU A 6 -9.86 -2.12 -13.32
N ARG A 7 -11.05 -2.75 -13.23
CA ARG A 7 -11.52 -3.42 -12.01
C ARG A 7 -10.66 -4.62 -11.64
N THR A 8 -10.34 -5.49 -12.60
CA THR A 8 -9.49 -6.67 -12.34
C THR A 8 -8.08 -6.26 -11.92
N ASN A 9 -7.47 -5.29 -12.60
CA ASN A 9 -6.14 -4.80 -12.24
C ASN A 9 -6.08 -4.23 -10.82
N ARG A 10 -7.11 -3.49 -10.40
CA ARG A 10 -7.19 -2.99 -9.01
C ARG A 10 -7.12 -4.13 -7.99
N ILE A 11 -7.86 -5.21 -8.20
CA ILE A 11 -7.88 -6.35 -7.27
C ILE A 11 -6.50 -7.00 -7.21
N LEU A 12 -5.86 -7.20 -8.36
CA LEU A 12 -4.52 -7.77 -8.44
C LEU A 12 -3.50 -6.93 -7.66
N LEU A 13 -3.48 -5.61 -7.84
CA LEU A 13 -2.60 -4.72 -7.07
C LEU A 13 -2.88 -4.79 -5.55
N SER A 14 -4.16 -4.92 -5.18
CA SER A 14 -4.57 -5.00 -3.78
C SER A 14 -4.08 -6.29 -3.13
N LEU A 15 -4.16 -7.41 -3.85
CA LEU A 15 -3.64 -8.70 -3.42
C LEU A 15 -2.11 -8.70 -3.33
N ILE A 16 -1.42 -8.07 -4.30
CA ILE A 16 0.03 -7.90 -4.25
C ILE A 16 0.43 -7.10 -3.01
N GLY A 17 -0.26 -6.00 -2.72
CA GLY A 17 -0.04 -5.20 -1.52
C GLY A 17 -0.26 -5.97 -0.23
N MET A 18 -1.33 -6.75 -0.17
CA MET A 18 -1.62 -7.63 0.97
C MET A 18 -0.52 -8.69 1.16
N GLY A 19 -0.08 -9.34 0.09
CA GLY A 19 1.00 -10.33 0.12
C GLY A 19 2.33 -9.74 0.60
N LEU A 20 2.67 -8.53 0.13
CA LEU A 20 3.83 -7.78 0.62
C LEU A 20 3.73 -7.54 2.13
N CYS A 21 2.62 -7.01 2.62
CA CYS A 21 2.46 -6.75 4.05
C CYS A 21 2.49 -8.03 4.90
N ILE A 22 1.89 -9.13 4.42
CA ILE A 22 1.98 -10.43 5.10
C ILE A 22 3.44 -10.88 5.19
N TYR A 23 4.19 -10.80 4.09
CA TYR A 23 5.61 -11.14 4.08
C TYR A 23 6.42 -10.30 5.07
N LEU A 24 6.22 -8.98 5.10
CA LEU A 24 6.88 -8.08 6.05
C LEU A 24 6.51 -8.42 7.51
N VAL A 25 5.24 -8.71 7.81
CA VAL A 25 4.81 -9.07 9.16
C VAL A 25 5.41 -10.42 9.59
N LEU A 26 5.47 -11.40 8.69
CA LEU A 26 6.03 -12.72 8.98
C LEU A 26 7.55 -12.68 9.15
N SER A 27 8.27 -11.98 8.26
CA SER A 27 9.72 -11.83 8.36
C SER A 27 10.15 -11.16 9.68
N MET A 28 9.41 -10.16 10.13
CA MET A 28 9.65 -9.54 11.45
C MET A 28 9.41 -10.51 12.62
N LYS A 29 8.42 -11.40 12.51
CA LYS A 29 8.13 -12.39 13.58
C LYS A 29 9.14 -13.53 13.63
N VAL A 30 9.68 -13.94 12.48
CA VAL A 30 10.48 -15.17 12.37
C VAL A 30 11.97 -14.92 12.52
N SER A 31 12.50 -13.91 11.84
CA SER A 31 13.95 -13.74 11.67
C SER A 31 14.48 -12.42 12.21
N ASP A 32 13.60 -11.52 12.68
CA ASP A 32 13.93 -10.18 13.22
C ASP A 32 14.88 -9.36 12.31
N SER A 33 14.89 -9.73 11.04
CA SER A 33 15.72 -9.24 9.93
C SER A 33 14.93 -9.41 8.63
N LEU A 34 15.05 -8.43 7.74
CA LEU A 34 14.44 -8.40 6.42
C LEU A 34 15.47 -8.69 5.35
N ALA A 35 15.13 -9.60 4.45
CA ALA A 35 15.89 -9.77 3.23
C ALA A 35 15.80 -8.48 2.40
N CYS A 36 16.93 -7.82 2.16
CA CYS A 36 17.01 -6.61 1.36
C CYS A 36 17.64 -6.95 -0.01
N PRO A 37 16.86 -7.01 -1.10
CA PRO A 37 17.39 -7.40 -2.42
C PRO A 37 18.44 -6.45 -2.99
N LEU A 38 18.44 -5.19 -2.54
CA LEU A 38 19.45 -4.18 -2.90
C LEU A 38 20.79 -4.39 -2.18
N GLY A 39 20.89 -5.37 -1.28
CA GLY A 39 22.06 -5.57 -0.42
C GLY A 39 22.09 -4.61 0.78
N GLY A 40 22.89 -4.96 1.79
CA GLY A 40 23.08 -4.15 3.00
C GLY A 40 21.98 -4.30 4.06
N SER A 41 22.05 -3.45 5.09
CA SER A 41 21.15 -3.43 6.26
C SER A 41 20.09 -2.33 6.20
N GLY A 42 19.94 -1.62 5.07
CA GLY A 42 19.01 -0.49 4.95
C GLY A 42 17.55 -0.85 5.24
N CYS A 43 17.08 -2.02 4.80
CA CYS A 43 15.74 -2.50 5.14
C CYS A 43 15.55 -2.74 6.66
N ASP A 44 16.58 -3.26 7.33
CA ASP A 44 16.57 -3.49 8.78
C ASP A 44 16.70 -2.19 9.57
N ALA A 45 17.56 -1.27 9.12
CA ALA A 45 17.73 0.05 9.72
C ALA A 45 16.42 0.83 9.69
N VAL A 46 15.72 0.84 8.55
CA VAL A 46 14.42 1.49 8.38
C VAL A 46 13.33 0.80 9.19
N ASN A 47 13.40 -0.51 9.47
CA ASN A 47 12.36 -1.20 10.24
C ASN A 47 12.60 -1.18 11.77
N LYS A 48 13.86 -1.14 12.21
CA LYS A 48 14.22 -1.00 13.63
C LYS A 48 14.18 0.45 14.11
N SER A 49 14.00 1.41 13.21
CA SER A 49 13.89 2.82 13.54
C SER A 49 12.65 3.12 14.40
N PRO A 50 12.66 4.22 15.18
CA PRO A 50 11.47 4.65 15.92
C PRO A 50 10.30 5.04 14.99
N PHE A 51 10.58 5.44 13.74
CA PHE A 51 9.57 5.84 12.76
C PHE A 51 8.78 4.66 12.17
N SER A 52 9.30 3.44 12.35
CA SER A 52 8.67 2.19 11.91
C SER A 52 7.51 1.78 12.82
N LYS A 53 7.36 2.46 13.97
CA LYS A 53 6.29 2.26 14.93
C LYS A 53 5.49 3.55 15.07
N ILE A 54 4.19 3.44 14.85
CA ILE A 54 3.24 4.54 15.05
C ILE A 54 2.32 4.11 16.19
N ALA A 55 2.33 4.86 17.28
CA ALA A 55 1.59 4.52 18.51
C ALA A 55 1.87 3.09 19.01
N GLY A 56 3.12 2.60 18.84
CA GLY A 56 3.53 1.24 19.22
C GLY A 56 3.20 0.14 18.21
N ILE A 57 2.49 0.46 17.12
CA ILE A 57 2.12 -0.48 16.05
C ILE A 57 3.11 -0.35 14.90
N HIS A 58 3.61 -1.48 14.39
CA HIS A 58 4.50 -1.44 13.23
C HIS A 58 3.76 -1.00 11.97
N VAL A 59 4.42 -0.19 11.15
CA VAL A 59 3.91 0.27 9.86
C VAL A 59 3.46 -0.89 8.97
N SER A 60 4.14 -2.05 9.04
CA SER A 60 3.77 -3.26 8.30
C SER A 60 2.37 -3.78 8.66
N GLN A 61 1.97 -3.67 9.92
CA GLN A 61 0.64 -4.07 10.40
C GLN A 61 -0.43 -3.07 9.96
N ILE A 62 -0.11 -1.77 10.01
CA ILE A 62 -1.00 -0.70 9.51
C ILE A 62 -1.25 -0.89 8.02
N GLY A 63 -0.19 -1.16 7.24
CA GLY A 63 -0.27 -1.49 5.83
C GLY A 63 -1.14 -2.72 5.58
N LEU A 64 -0.96 -3.80 6.35
CA LEU A 64 -1.77 -5.01 6.23
C LEU A 64 -3.26 -4.73 6.42
N LEU A 65 -3.62 -3.96 7.46
CA LEU A 65 -5.00 -3.55 7.70
C LEU A 65 -5.54 -2.70 6.54
N GLY A 66 -4.76 -1.72 6.07
CA GLY A 66 -5.14 -0.88 4.93
C GLY A 66 -5.38 -1.66 3.64
N TYR A 67 -4.48 -2.56 3.26
CA TYR A 67 -4.65 -3.38 2.05
C TYR A 67 -5.78 -4.39 2.19
N SER A 68 -5.97 -5.00 3.37
CA SER A 68 -7.11 -5.91 3.60
C SER A 68 -8.45 -5.18 3.46
N TYR A 69 -8.54 -3.95 3.99
CA TYR A 69 -9.72 -3.10 3.83
C TYR A 69 -9.97 -2.74 2.37
N LEU A 70 -8.92 -2.38 1.61
CA LEU A 70 -9.03 -2.12 0.18
C LEU A 70 -9.46 -3.34 -0.64
N VAL A 71 -8.98 -4.54 -0.32
CA VAL A 71 -9.39 -5.80 -0.96
C VAL A 71 -10.90 -6.00 -0.75
N VAL A 72 -11.38 -5.89 0.50
CA VAL A 72 -12.80 -6.04 0.83
C VAL A 72 -13.64 -5.01 0.09
N LEU A 73 -13.25 -3.73 0.10
CA LEU A 73 -13.96 -2.70 -0.64
C LEU A 73 -14.01 -2.97 -2.14
N CYS A 74 -12.90 -3.41 -2.75
CA CYS A 74 -12.86 -3.76 -4.17
C CYS A 74 -13.81 -4.92 -4.49
N LEU A 75 -13.84 -5.97 -3.66
CA LEU A 75 -14.76 -7.11 -3.81
C LEU A 75 -16.23 -6.69 -3.70
N VAL A 76 -16.57 -5.88 -2.69
CA VAL A 76 -17.93 -5.36 -2.50
C VAL A 76 -18.37 -4.53 -3.71
N THR A 77 -17.45 -3.80 -4.34
CA THR A 77 -17.76 -2.96 -5.51
C THR A 77 -18.06 -3.76 -6.79
N ILE A 78 -17.64 -5.04 -6.84
CA ILE A 78 -18.01 -5.98 -7.92
C ILE A 78 -19.48 -6.37 -7.78
N ILE A 79 -19.93 -6.64 -6.55
CA ILE A 79 -21.30 -7.09 -6.24
C ILE A 79 -22.27 -5.91 -6.21
N HIS A 80 -21.85 -4.77 -5.65
CA HIS A 80 -22.65 -3.57 -5.46
C HIS A 80 -21.95 -2.35 -6.05
N ILE A 81 -22.39 -1.94 -7.25
CA ILE A 81 -21.89 -0.72 -7.91
C ILE A 81 -22.58 0.50 -7.28
N LYS A 82 -22.03 1.01 -6.17
CA LYS A 82 -22.52 2.24 -5.55
C LYS A 82 -21.45 3.33 -5.56
N ALA A 83 -21.84 4.56 -5.93
CA ALA A 83 -20.92 5.69 -6.06
C ALA A 83 -20.18 6.04 -4.76
N TRP A 84 -20.78 5.79 -3.58
CA TRP A 84 -20.12 6.04 -2.29
C TRP A 84 -18.96 5.08 -2.01
N LEU A 85 -19.00 3.83 -2.50
CA LEU A 85 -17.89 2.87 -2.36
C LEU A 85 -16.65 3.34 -3.14
N GLU A 86 -16.83 3.81 -4.38
CA GLU A 86 -15.71 4.33 -5.19
C GLU A 86 -15.10 5.60 -4.58
N LYS A 87 -15.92 6.46 -3.95
CA LYS A 87 -15.44 7.62 -3.18
C LYS A 87 -14.63 7.18 -1.95
N LEU A 88 -15.10 6.18 -1.21
CA LEU A 88 -14.36 5.64 -0.06
C LEU A 88 -13.00 5.07 -0.48
N ILE A 89 -12.95 4.31 -1.57
CA ILE A 89 -11.70 3.75 -2.09
C ILE A 89 -10.74 4.88 -2.48
N LEU A 90 -11.23 5.92 -3.15
CA LEU A 90 -10.42 7.07 -3.52
C LEU A 90 -9.84 7.79 -2.30
N ILE A 91 -10.66 8.07 -1.27
CA ILE A 91 -10.18 8.69 -0.02
C ILE A 91 -9.12 7.80 0.63
N SER A 92 -9.40 6.50 0.75
CA SER A 92 -8.49 5.52 1.38
C SER A 92 -7.12 5.49 0.70
N VAL A 93 -7.11 5.45 -0.64
CA VAL A 93 -5.87 5.39 -1.42
C VAL A 93 -5.13 6.73 -1.38
N LEU A 94 -5.82 7.87 -1.37
CA LEU A 94 -5.19 9.18 -1.19
C LEU A 94 -4.53 9.31 0.19
N THR A 95 -5.21 8.87 1.25
CA THR A 95 -4.62 8.83 2.60
C THR A 95 -3.40 7.93 2.64
N ALA A 96 -3.45 6.74 2.02
CA ALA A 96 -2.32 5.83 1.93
C ALA A 96 -1.14 6.44 1.15
N CYS A 97 -1.44 7.22 0.10
CA CYS A 97 -0.45 7.92 -0.71
C CYS A 97 0.29 9.00 0.11
N LEU A 98 -0.45 9.84 0.83
CA LEU A 98 0.13 10.85 1.73
C LEU A 98 1.02 10.20 2.81
N PHE A 99 0.53 9.11 3.40
CA PHE A 99 1.27 8.35 4.41
C PHE A 99 2.56 7.75 3.84
N THR A 100 2.51 7.23 2.61
CA THR A 100 3.68 6.69 1.91
C THR A 100 4.72 7.76 1.63
N VAL A 101 4.30 8.94 1.14
CA VAL A 101 5.20 10.06 0.90
C VAL A 101 5.87 10.50 2.20
N TYR A 102 5.11 10.60 3.29
CA TYR A 102 5.65 10.91 4.61
C TYR A 102 6.76 9.92 5.02
N LEU A 103 6.52 8.61 4.92
CA LEU A 103 7.53 7.61 5.26
C LEU A 103 8.76 7.65 4.34
N LEU A 104 8.57 7.89 3.04
CA LEU A 104 9.69 8.05 2.11
C LEU A 104 10.53 9.29 2.44
N THR A 105 9.89 10.41 2.81
CA THR A 105 10.62 11.60 3.23
C THR A 105 11.44 11.35 4.50
N ILE A 106 10.89 10.65 5.49
CA ILE A 106 11.63 10.26 6.69
C ILE A 106 12.80 9.34 6.35
N SER A 107 12.57 8.33 5.51
CA SER A 107 13.60 7.35 5.16
C SER A 107 14.79 8.03 4.46
N MET A 108 14.52 8.94 3.52
CA MET A 108 15.57 9.66 2.79
C MET A 108 16.28 10.75 3.60
N PHE A 109 15.54 11.55 4.38
CA PHE A 109 16.12 12.72 5.05
C PHE A 109 16.64 12.42 6.47
N ILE A 110 16.01 11.50 7.20
CA ILE A 110 16.32 11.25 8.61
C ILE A 110 17.15 9.98 8.77
N ILE A 111 16.70 8.88 8.17
CA ILE A 111 17.38 7.58 8.32
C ILE A 111 18.56 7.49 7.33
N GLN A 112 18.49 8.21 6.21
CA GLN A 112 19.46 8.19 5.11
C GLN A 112 19.66 6.79 4.51
N GLU A 113 18.66 5.92 4.68
CA GLU A 113 18.66 4.54 4.21
C GLU A 113 17.38 4.28 3.41
N LEU A 114 17.50 3.48 2.36
CA LEU A 114 16.40 3.22 1.44
C LEU A 114 15.92 1.77 1.57
N CYS A 115 14.71 1.58 2.08
CA CYS A 115 14.12 0.25 2.18
C CYS A 115 13.44 -0.15 0.87
N PHE A 116 13.95 -1.21 0.23
CA PHE A 116 13.39 -1.75 -1.01
C PHE A 116 11.90 -2.07 -0.91
N TRP A 117 11.49 -2.70 0.20
CA TRP A 117 10.09 -3.07 0.43
C TRP A 117 9.17 -1.85 0.60
N CYS A 118 9.66 -0.79 1.24
CA CYS A 118 8.92 0.47 1.36
C CYS A 118 8.71 1.11 -0.01
N VAL A 119 9.72 1.09 -0.87
CA VAL A 119 9.62 1.60 -2.26
C VAL A 119 8.63 0.78 -3.08
N ILE A 120 8.68 -0.56 -3.00
CA ILE A 120 7.70 -1.41 -3.69
C ILE A 120 6.28 -1.09 -3.22
N SER A 121 6.06 -0.99 -1.91
CA SER A 121 4.74 -0.63 -1.37
C SER A 121 4.31 0.75 -1.85
N ALA A 122 5.24 1.71 -1.96
CA ALA A 122 4.94 3.03 -2.47
C ALA A 122 4.46 2.98 -3.93
N VAL A 123 5.20 2.27 -4.79
CA VAL A 123 4.84 2.08 -6.20
C VAL A 123 3.45 1.43 -6.31
N ASN A 124 3.16 0.43 -5.48
CA ASN A 124 1.85 -0.22 -5.49
C ASN A 124 0.71 0.74 -5.12
N ILE A 125 0.87 1.55 -4.07
CA ILE A 125 -0.13 2.55 -3.65
C ILE A 125 -0.32 3.62 -4.72
N PHE A 126 0.76 4.14 -5.32
CA PHE A 126 0.67 5.11 -6.39
C PHE A 126 -0.04 4.53 -7.63
N ALA A 127 0.26 3.30 -8.00
CA ALA A 127 -0.40 2.63 -9.12
C ALA A 127 -1.90 2.41 -8.83
N MET A 128 -2.27 2.03 -7.60
CA MET A 128 -3.67 1.99 -7.17
C MET A 128 -4.36 3.36 -7.26
N ALA A 129 -3.68 4.42 -6.82
CA ALA A 129 -4.21 5.79 -6.86
C ALA A 129 -4.51 6.23 -8.29
N LEU A 130 -3.55 5.99 -9.21
CA LEU A 130 -3.70 6.31 -10.63
C LEU A 130 -4.86 5.54 -11.25
N LEU A 131 -4.97 4.23 -10.98
CA LEU A 131 -6.08 3.41 -11.47
C LEU A 131 -7.43 3.92 -10.93
N GLN A 132 -7.51 4.29 -9.65
CA GLN A 132 -8.75 4.78 -9.05
C GLN A 132 -9.18 6.13 -9.62
N VAL A 133 -8.23 7.04 -9.83
CA VAL A 133 -8.50 8.34 -10.49
C VAL A 133 -8.93 8.13 -11.94
N ALA A 134 -8.26 7.23 -12.68
CA ALA A 134 -8.62 6.90 -14.04
C ALA A 134 -10.04 6.30 -14.13
N MET A 135 -10.42 5.44 -13.17
CA MET A 135 -11.78 4.91 -13.09
C MET A 135 -12.81 6.00 -12.79
N MET A 136 -12.57 6.87 -11.82
CA MET A 136 -13.48 7.97 -11.47
C MET A 136 -13.72 8.92 -12.64
N LYS A 137 -12.67 9.27 -13.38
CA LYS A 137 -12.80 10.08 -14.62
C LYS A 137 -13.67 9.40 -15.67
N ARG A 138 -13.68 8.07 -15.74
CA ARG A 138 -14.52 7.31 -16.68
C ARG A 138 -15.95 7.15 -16.20
N VAL A 139 -16.18 7.09 -14.89
CA VAL A 139 -17.52 7.01 -14.29
C VAL A 139 -18.28 8.33 -14.42
N GLN A 140 -17.61 9.49 -14.40
CA GLN A 140 -18.27 10.79 -14.57
C GLN A 140 -18.58 11.21 -16.01
N VAL A 141 -18.10 10.46 -17.00
CA VAL A 141 -18.31 10.75 -18.44
C VAL A 141 -19.57 10.05 -19.00
N HIS A 142 -20.26 9.26 -18.17
CA HIS A 142 -21.58 8.68 -18.45
C HIS A 142 -22.58 9.19 -17.42
#